data_AF-A0A0A1PIW8-F1
#
_entry.id   AF-A0A0A1PIW8-F1
#
_cell.length_a   1.000
_cell.length_b   1.000
_cell.length_c   1.000
_cell.angle_alpha   90.00
_cell.angle_beta   90.00
_cell.angle_gamma   90.00
#
_symmetry.space_group_name_H-M   'P 1'
#
loop_
_entity.id
_entity.type
_entity.pdbx_description
1 polymer ?
#
loop_
_entity_poly.entity_id
_entity_poly.type
_entity_poly.pdbx_seq_one_letter_code
_entity_poly.pdbx_strand_id
1 'polypeptide(L)' 'MLSIIPDLESRGTFTPDEISMMQVIYLSVCAERRVALDDHATREAIAHAILREVELGNWDVTAITEVARAAKRPAS' A
#
# COMPACT_ATOMS: atom_id res chain seq x y z
N MET A 1 -6.54 13.41 -6.41
CA MET A 1 -5.60 12.28 -6.31
C MET A 1 -6.36 11.16 -5.64
N LEU A 2 -6.98 10.27 -6.44
CA LEU A 2 -7.59 9.05 -5.90
C LEU A 2 -6.47 8.22 -5.28
N SER A 3 -6.67 7.65 -4.10
CA SER A 3 -5.69 6.75 -3.52
C SER A 3 -5.39 5.63 -4.53
N ILE A 4 -4.15 5.15 -4.57
CA ILE A 4 -3.70 4.10 -5.49
C ILE A 4 -4.65 2.89 -5.46
N ILE A 5 -5.21 2.57 -4.30
CA ILE A 5 -5.99 1.35 -4.14
C ILE A 5 -7.35 1.37 -4.89
N PRO A 6 -8.18 2.45 -4.83
CA PRO A 6 -9.30 2.64 -5.75
C PRO A 6 -8.94 2.60 -7.25
N ASP A 7 -7.72 3.04 -7.64
CA ASP A 7 -7.26 2.92 -9.03
C ASP A 7 -7.07 1.44 -9.43
N LEU A 8 -6.57 0.61 -8.50
CA LEU A 8 -6.36 -0.82 -8.74
C LEU A 8 -7.67 -1.59 -8.98
N GLU A 9 -8.75 -1.26 -8.27
CA GLU A 9 -10.09 -1.84 -8.48
C GLU A 9 -10.59 -1.61 -9.91
N SER A 10 -10.30 -0.44 -10.48
CA SER A 10 -10.73 -0.07 -11.84
C SER A 10 -9.98 -0.81 -12.95
N ARG A 11 -8.76 -1.29 -12.67
CA ARG A 11 -7.89 -1.97 -13.66
C ARG A 11 -8.26 -3.43 -13.88
N GLY A 12 -9.00 -4.05 -12.97
CA GLY A 12 -9.41 -5.46 -13.07
C GLY A 12 -8.25 -6.47 -13.05
N THR A 13 -7.05 -6.04 -12.63
CA THR A 13 -5.83 -6.87 -12.64
C THR A 13 -5.71 -7.74 -11.39
N PHE A 14 -6.33 -7.32 -10.30
CA PHE A 14 -6.28 -8.00 -9.00
C PHE A 14 -7.65 -8.54 -8.64
N THR A 15 -7.66 -9.69 -7.98
CA THR A 15 -8.85 -10.26 -7.36
C THR A 15 -9.32 -9.41 -6.18
N PRO A 16 -10.60 -9.50 -5.79
CA PRO A 16 -11.10 -8.81 -4.61
C PRO A 16 -10.32 -9.11 -3.32
N ASP A 17 -9.82 -10.34 -3.16
CA ASP A 17 -9.08 -10.76 -1.97
C ASP A 17 -7.69 -10.10 -1.92
N GLU A 18 -7.01 -10.01 -3.06
CA GLU A 18 -5.71 -9.32 -3.18
C GLU A 18 -5.86 -7.83 -2.89
N ILE A 19 -6.90 -7.19 -3.43
CA ILE A 19 -7.20 -5.79 -3.15
C ILE A 19 -7.50 -5.59 -1.67
N SER A 20 -8.32 -6.45 -1.07
CA SER A 20 -8.66 -6.39 0.36
C SER A 20 -7.43 -6.56 1.24
N MET A 21 -6.54 -7.49 0.91
CA MET A 21 -5.25 -7.67 1.59
C MET A 21 -4.41 -6.39 1.53
N MET A 22 -4.23 -5.81 0.33
CA MET A 22 -3.48 -4.57 0.16
C MET A 22 -4.10 -3.41 0.95
N GLN A 23 -5.43 -3.28 0.98
CA GLN A 23 -6.15 -2.28 1.77
C GLN A 23 -5.90 -2.43 3.27
N VAL A 24 -5.98 -3.66 3.79
CA VAL A 24 -5.77 -3.94 5.21
C VAL A 24 -4.34 -3.60 5.62
N ILE A 25 -3.34 -4.00 4.83
CA ILE A 25 -1.93 -3.69 5.11
C ILE A 25 -1.73 -2.17 5.08
N TYR A 26 -2.22 -1.49 4.05
CA TYR A 26 -2.09 -0.05 3.89
C TYR A 26 -2.68 0.72 5.09
N LEU A 27 -3.91 0.40 5.48
CA LEU A 27 -4.59 1.06 6.60
C LEU A 27 -3.89 0.77 7.93
N SER A 28 -3.44 -0.47 8.15
CA SER A 28 -2.74 -0.88 9.36
C SER A 28 -1.41 -0.13 9.52
N VAL A 29 -0.61 -0.07 8.46
CA VAL A 29 0.69 0.63 8.46
C VAL A 29 0.50 2.14 8.63
N CYS A 30 -0.47 2.74 7.94
CA CYS A 30 -0.77 4.17 8.12
C CYS A 30 -1.18 4.48 9.57
N ALA A 31 -2.01 3.63 10.19
CA ALA A 31 -2.44 3.81 11.57
C ALA A 31 -1.28 3.63 12.56
N GLU A 32 -0.47 2.58 12.40
CA GLU A 32 0.70 2.28 13.24
C GLU A 32 1.70 3.45 13.24
N ARG A 33 1.99 3.98 12.05
CA ARG A 33 2.92 5.10 11.84
C ARG A 33 2.31 6.47 12.10
N ARG A 34 1.01 6.55 12.43
CA ARG A 34 0.26 7.80 12.61
C ARG A 34 0.39 8.75 11.40
N VAL A 35 0.34 8.20 10.19
CA VAL A 35 0.43 8.99 8.95
C VAL A 35 -0.81 9.85 8.82
N ALA A 36 -0.62 11.17 8.73
CA ALA A 36 -1.70 12.13 8.58
C ALA A 36 -2.46 11.92 7.26
N LEU A 37 -3.74 12.30 7.23
CA LEU A 37 -4.57 12.08 6.04
C LEU A 37 -4.10 12.88 4.81
N ASP A 38 -3.49 14.03 5.05
CA ASP A 38 -2.95 14.98 4.09
C ASP A 38 -1.47 14.74 3.73
N ASP A 39 -0.78 13.83 4.41
CA ASP A 39 0.57 13.39 4.02
C ASP A 39 0.51 12.43 2.82
N HIS A 40 0.11 13.00 1.68
CA HIS A 40 -0.05 12.27 0.43
C HIS A 40 1.23 11.56 0.00
N ALA A 41 2.40 12.16 0.23
CA ALA A 41 3.67 11.61 -0.21
C ALA A 41 4.06 10.33 0.56
N THR A 42 3.87 10.31 1.88
CA THR A 42 4.12 9.10 2.67
C THR A 42 3.08 8.02 2.36
N ARG A 43 1.81 8.39 2.23
CA ARG A 43 0.72 7.46 1.88
C ARG A 43 0.94 6.79 0.53
N GLU A 44 1.34 7.58 -0.47
CA GLU A 44 1.67 7.07 -1.80
C GLU A 44 2.87 6.12 -1.76
N ALA A 45 3.92 6.47 -1.02
CA ALA A 45 5.09 5.59 -0.85
C ALA A 45 4.72 4.24 -0.23
N ILE A 46 3.85 4.23 0.79
CA ILE A 46 3.36 2.99 1.42
C ILE A 46 2.57 2.15 0.41
N ALA A 47 1.64 2.77 -0.33
CA ALA A 47 0.81 2.05 -1.30
C ALA A 47 1.65 1.46 -2.45
N HIS A 48 2.64 2.19 -2.98
CA HIS A 48 3.57 1.66 -3.99
C HIS A 48 4.43 0.51 -3.46
N ALA A 49 4.88 0.60 -2.20
CA ALA A 49 5.66 -0.47 -1.58
C ALA A 49 4.85 -1.78 -1.49
N ILE A 50 3.57 -1.69 -1.11
CA ILE A 50 2.66 -2.84 -1.06
C ILE A 50 2.41 -3.39 -2.47
N LEU A 51 2.03 -2.52 -3.41
CA LEU A 51 1.72 -2.91 -4.79
C LEU A 51 2.90 -3.64 -5.44
N ARG A 52 4.12 -3.11 -5.26
CA ARG A 52 5.33 -3.71 -5.82
C ARG A 52 5.55 -5.14 -5.33
N GLU A 53 5.36 -5.41 -4.05
CA GLU A 53 5.53 -6.77 -3.51
C GLU A 53 4.49 -7.73 -4.10
N VAL A 54 3.24 -7.28 -4.20
CA VAL A 54 2.15 -8.05 -4.81
C VAL A 54 2.42 -8.32 -6.30
N GLU A 55 2.90 -7.33 -7.05
CA GLU A 55 3.30 -7.49 -8.45
C GLU A 55 4.49 -8.45 -8.64
N LEU A 56 5.35 -8.59 -7.63
CA LEU A 56 6.42 -9.59 -7.59
C LEU A 56 5.91 -11.00 -7.22
N GLY A 57 4.61 -11.16 -6.97
CA GLY A 57 4.00 -12.42 -6.55
C GLY A 57 4.27 -12.76 -5.08
N ASN A 58 4.65 -11.78 -4.26
CA ASN A 58 4.77 -11.96 -2.82
C ASN A 58 3.37 -11.88 -2.18
N TRP A 59 2.98 -12.95 -1.50
CA TRP A 59 1.70 -13.07 -0.81
C TRP A 59 1.86 -13.22 0.71
N ASP A 60 3.08 -13.09 1.23
CA ASP A 60 3.33 -13.09 2.67
C ASP A 60 2.97 -11.73 3.25
N VAL A 61 1.79 -11.66 3.88
CA VAL A 61 1.26 -10.46 4.54
C VAL A 61 2.28 -9.85 5.51
N THR A 62 3.04 -10.67 6.24
CA THR A 62 4.04 -10.19 7.19
C THR A 62 5.17 -9.48 6.46
N ALA A 63 5.72 -10.12 5.42
CA ALA A 63 6.80 -9.55 4.62
C ALA A 63 6.37 -8.23 3.95
N ILE A 64 5.19 -8.20 3.33
CA ILE A 64 4.64 -7.01 2.67
C ILE A 64 4.44 -5.88 3.69
N THR A 65 3.95 -6.20 4.89
CA THR A 65 3.75 -5.23 5.97
C THR A 65 5.07 -4.61 6.43
N GLU A 66 6.14 -5.39 6.56
CA GLU A 66 7.47 -4.87 6.91
C GLU A 66 8.02 -3.92 5.83
N VAL A 67 7.87 -4.28 4.55
CA VAL A 67 8.29 -3.43 3.43
C VAL A 67 7.50 -2.12 3.42
N ALA A 68 6.18 -2.19 3.61
CA ALA A 68 5.31 -1.03 3.72
C ALA A 68 5.66 -0.15 4.93
N ARG A 69 6.03 -0.73 6.07
CA ARG A 69 6.50 0.00 7.25
C ARG A 69 7.79 0.75 6.97
N ALA A 70 8.71 0.14 6.22
CA ALA A 70 9.98 0.75 5.83
C ALA A 70 9.86 1.82 4.74
N ALA A 71 8.70 1.94 4.07
CA ALA A 71 8.50 2.90 2.99
C ALA A 71 8.71 4.35 3.47
N LYS A 72 9.65 5.05 2.81
CA LYS A 72 9.99 6.44 3.10
C LYS A 72 9.41 7.35 2.03
N ARG A 73 9.13 8.59 2.42
CA ARG A 73 8.80 9.67 1.49
C ARG A 73 9.93 9.78 0.44
N PRO A 74 9.62 9.91 -0.86
CA PRO A 74 10.64 10.16 -1.88
C PRO A 74 11.43 11.43 -1.53
N ALA A 75 12.75 11.38 -1.67
CA ALA A 75 13.57 12.58 -1.56
C ALA A 75 13.12 13.55 -2.66
N SER A 76 12.61 14.71 -2.25
CA SER A 76 12.14 15.78 -3.14
C SER A 76 13.32 16.52 -3.76
#